data_AF-A0AAN7NZP3-F1
#
_entry.id   AF-A0AAN7NZP3-F1
#
_cell.length_a   1.000
_cell.length_b   1.000
_cell.length_c   1.000
_cell.angle_alpha   90.00
_cell.angle_beta   90.00
_cell.angle_gamma   90.00
#
_symmetry.space_group_name_H-M   'P 1'
#
loop_
_entity.id
_entity.type
_entity.pdbx_description
1 polymer ?
#
loop_
_entity_poly.entity_id
_entity_poly.type
_entity_poly.pdbx_seq_one_letter_code
_entity_poly.pdbx_strand_id
1 'polypeptide(L)'
;MRADCDQVFDHLFEDAESNANKLLIEIKMPRLCGRQTNRNNVESGHPRDYYRRTIFIPFLDHFIEELESRFNHRMESAISLERLIPDKFMKRTTSAIIAADMVYENDISVNENQLQAEIFLWDRHCSRH
;
A
#
# COMPACT_ATOMS: atom_id res chain seq x y z
N MET A 1 0.09 12.39 11.98
CA MET A 1 -0.77 12.04 10.83
C MET A 1 -2.27 12.02 11.16
N ARG A 2 -2.72 11.72 12.39
CA ARG A 2 -4.15 11.71 12.75
C ARG A 2 -4.80 13.09 13.00
N ALA A 3 -4.02 14.17 13.11
CA ALA A 3 -4.54 15.49 13.53
C ALA A 3 -5.47 16.14 12.48
N ASP A 4 -5.25 15.88 11.19
CA ASP A 4 -6.07 16.45 10.11
C ASP A 4 -7.17 15.49 9.61
N CYS A 5 -7.17 14.24 10.09
CA CYS A 5 -8.12 13.22 9.64
C CYS A 5 -9.57 13.57 10.00
N ASP A 6 -9.78 14.29 11.10
CA ASP A 6 -11.11 14.71 11.52
C ASP A 6 -11.70 15.74 10.58
N GLN A 7 -10.92 16.75 10.16
CA GLN A 7 -11.37 17.77 9.21
C GLN A 7 -11.66 17.18 7.83
N VAL A 8 -10.81 16.26 7.36
CA VAL A 8 -11.03 15.56 6.09
C VAL A 8 -12.31 14.71 6.15
N PHE A 9 -12.53 13.99 7.26
CA PHE A 9 -13.76 13.23 7.43
C PHE A 9 -14.99 14.13 7.48
N ASP A 10 -14.91 15.28 8.16
CA ASP A 10 -16.03 16.23 8.25
C ASP A 10 -16.47 16.70 6.86
N HIS A 11 -15.54 17.06 5.98
CA HIS A 11 -15.84 17.42 4.60
C HIS A 11 -16.44 16.26 3.80
N LEU A 12 -15.88 15.05 3.92
CA LEU A 12 -16.43 13.86 3.26
C LEU A 12 -17.85 13.55 3.74
N PHE A 13 -18.12 13.76 5.02
CA PHE A 13 -19.43 13.53 5.60
C PHE A 13 -20.44 14.60 5.17
N GLU A 14 -20.03 15.87 5.08
CA GLU A 14 -20.85 16.96 4.54
C GLU A 14 -21.23 16.72 3.07
N ASP A 15 -20.30 16.24 2.25
CA ASP A 15 -20.59 15.86 0.86
C ASP A 15 -21.58 14.69 0.79
N ALA A 16 -21.42 13.69 1.67
CA ALA A 16 -22.36 12.58 1.78
C ALA A 16 -23.75 13.05 2.22
N GLU A 17 -23.84 13.93 3.22
CA GLU A 17 -25.10 14.56 3.67
C GLU A 17 -25.76 15.37 2.55
N SER A 18 -24.99 16.18 1.82
CA SER A 18 -25.47 16.97 0.68
C SER A 18 -26.08 16.07 -0.40
N ASN A 19 -25.42 14.97 -0.73
CA ASN A 19 -25.92 14.02 -1.72
C ASN A 19 -27.13 13.22 -1.23
N ALA A 20 -27.14 12.81 0.05
CA ALA A 20 -28.29 12.15 0.65
C ALA A 20 -29.52 13.06 0.68
N ASN A 21 -29.34 14.33 1.04
CA ASN A 21 -30.40 15.35 1.03
C ASN A 21 -30.99 15.57 -0.37
N LYS A 22 -30.16 15.60 -1.43
CA LYS A 22 -30.65 15.67 -2.83
C LYS A 22 -31.55 14.49 -3.21
N LEU A 23 -31.31 13.33 -2.61
CA LEU A 23 -32.09 12.11 -2.81
C LEU A 23 -33.23 11.96 -1.80
N LEU A 24 -33.44 12.94 -0.90
CA LEU A 24 -34.38 12.87 0.22
C LEU A 24 -34.13 11.64 1.13
N ILE A 25 -32.86 11.23 1.25
CA ILE A 25 -32.42 10.14 2.11
C ILE A 25 -31.84 10.74 3.40
N GLU A 26 -32.32 10.26 4.54
CA GLU A 26 -31.80 10.65 5.85
C GLU A 26 -30.65 9.71 6.27
N ILE A 27 -29.50 10.27 6.61
CA ILE A 27 -28.37 9.50 7.15
C ILE A 27 -28.63 9.20 8.62
N LYS A 28 -28.93 7.94 8.93
CA LYS A 28 -29.19 7.45 10.30
C LYS A 28 -28.10 6.51 10.76
N MET A 29 -27.89 6.47 12.07
CA MET A 29 -27.13 5.37 12.67
C MET A 29 -27.86 4.04 12.44
N PRO A 30 -27.15 2.98 12.04
CA PRO A 30 -27.70 1.63 12.06
C PRO A 30 -28.18 1.25 13.46
N ARG A 31 -29.10 0.28 13.55
CA ARG A 31 -29.47 -0.27 14.86
C ARG A 31 -28.25 -0.92 15.51
N LEU A 32 -27.88 -0.42 16.68
CA LEU A 32 -26.87 -1.02 17.54
C LEU A 32 -27.51 -2.17 18.32
N CYS A 33 -27.05 -3.40 18.09
CA CYS A 33 -27.44 -4.53 18.92
C CYS A 33 -26.74 -4.42 20.28
N GLY A 34 -27.44 -4.71 21.38
CA GLY A 34 -26.85 -4.67 22.73
C GLY A 34 -25.67 -5.64 22.94
N ARG A 35 -25.51 -6.61 22.05
CA ARG A 35 -24.37 -7.52 22.02
C ARG A 35 -23.92 -7.73 20.56
N GLN A 36 -22.76 -7.20 20.21
CA GLN A 36 -22.00 -7.62 19.04
C GLN A 36 -20.78 -8.42 19.50
N THR A 37 -20.52 -9.57 18.88
CA THR A 37 -19.39 -10.45 19.24
C THR A 37 -18.12 -10.14 18.45
N ASN A 38 -18.24 -9.52 17.27
CA ASN A 38 -17.12 -9.30 16.36
C ASN A 38 -16.52 -7.90 16.44
N ARG A 39 -17.26 -6.91 16.94
CA ARG A 39 -16.80 -5.53 17.13
C ARG A 39 -17.46 -4.93 18.38
N ASN A 40 -16.71 -4.10 19.11
CA ASN A 40 -17.26 -3.33 20.21
C ASN A 40 -18.32 -2.35 19.70
N ASN A 41 -19.38 -2.18 20.48
CA ASN A 41 -20.36 -1.14 20.21
C ASN A 41 -19.68 0.21 20.38
N VAL A 42 -19.68 1.03 19.33
CA VAL A 42 -19.18 2.38 19.42
C VAL A 42 -20.27 3.23 20.05
N GLU A 43 -19.99 3.79 21.24
CA GLU A 43 -20.85 4.81 21.83
C GLU A 43 -20.77 6.09 20.98
N SER A 44 -21.81 6.33 20.18
CA SER A 44 -21.96 7.56 19.41
C SER A 44 -23.40 8.03 19.47
N GLY A 45 -23.61 9.28 19.88
CA GLY A 45 -24.93 9.91 19.83
C GLY A 45 -25.31 10.44 18.44
N HIS A 46 -24.34 10.49 17.51
CA HIS A 46 -24.51 11.14 16.21
C HIS A 46 -24.03 10.23 15.05
N PRO A 47 -24.76 10.17 13.90
CA PRO A 47 -24.36 9.40 12.72
C PRO A 47 -22.95 9.70 12.23
N ARG A 48 -22.54 10.98 12.24
CA ARG A 48 -21.19 11.41 11.88
C ARG A 48 -20.10 10.68 12.67
N ASP A 49 -20.20 10.68 14.00
CA ASP A 49 -19.23 9.99 14.86
C ASP A 49 -19.25 8.48 14.69
N TYR A 50 -20.42 7.91 14.48
CA TYR A 50 -20.59 6.49 14.23
C TYR A 50 -19.80 6.07 12.98
N TYR A 51 -20.05 6.72 11.84
CA TYR A 51 -19.42 6.36 10.57
C TYR A 51 -17.93 6.67 10.55
N ARG A 52 -17.50 7.74 11.24
CA ARG A 52 -16.08 8.03 11.44
C ARG A 52 -15.35 6.86 12.10
N ARG A 53 -15.89 6.37 13.22
CA ARG A 53 -15.25 5.35 14.06
C ARG A 53 -15.39 3.94 13.50
N THR A 54 -16.48 3.63 12.80
CA THR A 54 -16.77 2.27 12.34
C THR A 54 -16.33 2.00 10.90
N ILE A 55 -16.22 3.04 10.07
CA ILE A 55 -15.85 2.93 8.67
C ILE A 55 -14.54 3.66 8.40
N PHE A 56 -14.50 4.98 8.62
CA PHE A 56 -13.39 5.81 8.15
C PHE A 56 -12.05 5.45 8.81
N ILE A 57 -11.99 5.41 10.14
CA ILE A 57 -10.75 5.07 10.86
C ILE A 57 -10.28 3.65 10.53
N PRO A 58 -11.12 2.59 10.64
CA PRO A 58 -10.69 1.24 10.31
C PRO A 58 -10.27 1.07 8.85
N PHE A 59 -10.92 1.77 7.92
CA PHE A 59 -10.54 1.76 6.52
C PHE A 59 -9.16 2.39 6.31
N LEU A 60 -8.89 3.54 6.92
CA LEU A 60 -7.58 4.18 6.82
C LEU A 60 -6.47 3.34 7.44
N ASP A 61 -6.72 2.78 8.62
CA ASP A 61 -5.75 1.89 9.27
C ASP A 61 -5.44 0.68 8.36
N HIS A 62 -6.47 0.02 7.80
CA HIS A 62 -6.28 -1.08 6.85
C HIS A 62 -5.58 -0.66 5.56
N PHE A 63 -5.91 0.52 5.02
CA PHE A 63 -5.29 1.02 3.79
C PHE A 63 -3.80 1.30 4.01
N ILE A 64 -3.43 1.85 5.16
CA ILE A 64 -2.03 2.04 5.55
C ILE A 64 -1.34 0.68 5.67
N GLU A 65 -1.95 -0.30 6.35
CA GLU A 65 -1.40 -1.65 6.45
C GLU A 65 -1.17 -2.30 5.07
N GLU A 66 -2.10 -2.13 4.13
CA GLU A 66 -1.94 -2.62 2.76
C GLU A 66 -0.79 -1.93 2.03
N LEU A 67 -0.63 -0.61 2.21
CA LEU A 67 0.51 0.11 1.63
C LEU A 67 1.83 -0.36 2.25
N GLU A 68 1.92 -0.44 3.57
CA GLU A 68 3.12 -0.92 4.26
C GLU A 68 3.46 -2.36 3.87
N SER A 69 2.46 -3.22 3.72
CA SER A 69 2.61 -4.60 3.28
C SER A 69 3.15 -4.70 1.84
N ARG A 70 2.65 -3.86 0.93
CA ARG A 70 3.05 -3.88 -0.49
C ARG A 70 4.40 -3.19 -0.74
N PHE A 71 4.63 -2.05 -0.09
CA PHE A 71 5.82 -1.22 -0.22
C PHE A 71 6.85 -1.51 0.89
N ASN A 72 6.99 -2.78 1.27
CA ASN A 72 7.97 -3.21 2.28
C ASN A 72 9.39 -3.35 1.69
N HIS A 73 10.36 -3.67 2.54
CA HIS A 73 11.76 -3.90 2.17
C HIS A 73 11.96 -4.90 1.00
N ARG A 74 11.05 -5.89 0.82
CA ARG A 74 11.14 -6.81 -0.33
C ARG A 74 10.92 -6.08 -1.64
N MET A 75 10.07 -5.06 -1.64
CA MET A 75 9.83 -4.23 -2.82
C MET A 75 11.04 -3.36 -3.16
N GLU A 76 11.83 -2.91 -2.18
CA GLU A 76 13.09 -2.19 -2.44
C GLU A 76 14.10 -3.07 -3.21
N SER A 77 14.21 -4.33 -2.81
CA SER A 77 15.01 -5.32 -3.55
C SER A 77 14.43 -5.59 -4.95
N ALA A 78 13.11 -5.74 -5.07
CA ALA A 78 12.45 -6.00 -6.35
C ALA A 78 12.57 -4.82 -7.34
N ILE A 79 12.44 -3.57 -6.88
CA ILE A 79 12.65 -2.37 -7.71
C ILE A 79 14.06 -2.34 -8.28
N SER A 80 15.06 -2.83 -7.54
CA SER A 80 16.44 -2.85 -8.02
C SER A 80 16.60 -3.72 -9.27
N LEU A 81 15.73 -4.71 -9.50
CA LEU A 81 15.70 -5.53 -10.72
C LEU A 81 15.22 -4.77 -11.96
N GLU A 82 14.53 -3.63 -11.81
CA GLU A 82 14.16 -2.77 -12.95
C GLU A 82 15.39 -2.33 -13.74
N ARG A 83 16.55 -2.27 -13.07
CA ARG A 83 17.83 -1.93 -13.69
C ARG A 83 18.37 -3.02 -14.61
N LEU A 84 17.76 -4.20 -14.69
CA LEU A 84 18.04 -5.22 -15.72
C LEU A 84 17.42 -4.86 -17.09
N ILE A 85 16.47 -3.91 -17.11
CA ILE A 85 15.88 -3.42 -18.37
C ILE A 85 16.98 -2.68 -19.15
N PRO A 86 17.24 -3.03 -20.43
CA PRO A 86 18.34 -2.47 -21.23
C PRO A 86 18.41 -0.93 -21.24
N ASP A 87 17.25 -0.27 -21.37
CA ASP A 87 17.13 1.20 -21.41
C ASP A 87 17.48 1.88 -20.08
N LYS A 88 17.39 1.15 -18.97
CA LYS A 88 17.63 1.64 -17.61
C LYS A 88 18.92 1.07 -17.01
N PHE A 89 19.68 0.31 -17.81
CA PHE A 89 20.85 -0.39 -17.35
C PHE A 89 21.99 0.62 -17.05
N MET A 90 22.21 0.93 -15.78
CA MET A 90 23.33 1.78 -15.35
C MET A 90 24.54 0.94 -14.95
N LYS A 91 25.75 1.44 -15.26
CA LYS A 91 27.06 0.82 -14.97
C LYS A 91 27.37 0.52 -13.48
N ARG A 92 26.51 0.90 -12.53
CA ARG A 92 26.71 0.72 -11.07
C ARG A 92 25.53 -0.02 -10.42
N THR A 93 25.27 -1.24 -10.86
CA THR A 93 24.05 -1.97 -10.47
C THR A 93 24.31 -3.30 -9.75
N THR A 94 25.53 -3.84 -9.81
CA THR A 94 25.84 -5.21 -9.37
C THR A 94 25.45 -5.49 -7.92
N SER A 95 25.73 -4.59 -6.98
CA SER A 95 25.43 -4.82 -5.56
C SER A 95 23.92 -4.85 -5.25
N ALA A 96 23.11 -4.09 -5.99
CA ALA A 96 21.66 -4.04 -5.76
C ALA A 96 20.94 -5.25 -6.38
N ILE A 97 21.45 -5.77 -7.51
CA ILE A 97 20.93 -7.01 -8.11
C ILE A 97 21.32 -8.22 -7.26
N ILE A 98 22.55 -8.29 -6.73
CA ILE A 98 22.95 -9.38 -5.84
C ILE A 98 22.10 -9.40 -4.56
N ALA A 99 21.77 -8.23 -4.00
CA ALA A 99 20.84 -8.17 -2.86
C ALA A 99 19.42 -8.66 -3.21
N ALA A 100 18.99 -8.48 -4.46
CA ALA A 100 17.72 -9.02 -4.95
C ALA A 100 17.79 -10.53 -5.23
N ASP A 101 18.94 -11.07 -5.60
CA ASP A 101 19.16 -12.51 -5.81
C ASP A 101 18.81 -13.33 -4.56
N MET A 102 19.20 -12.85 -3.37
CA MET A 102 18.82 -13.48 -2.09
C MET A 102 17.30 -13.58 -1.87
N VAL A 103 16.51 -12.72 -2.51
CA VAL A 103 15.04 -12.72 -2.40
C VAL A 103 14.41 -13.72 -3.39
N TYR A 104 15.08 -14.00 -4.51
CA TYR A 104 14.60 -14.83 -5.61
C TYR A 104 15.45 -16.09 -5.84
N GLU A 105 16.21 -16.53 -4.85
CA GLU A 105 17.11 -17.69 -4.92
C GLU A 105 16.40 -18.98 -5.39
N ASN A 106 15.12 -19.13 -5.05
CA ASN A 106 14.31 -20.27 -5.51
C ASN A 106 13.94 -20.21 -6.99
N ASP A 107 13.89 -19.00 -7.57
CA ASP A 107 13.54 -18.77 -8.97
C ASP A 107 14.80 -18.72 -9.86
N ILE A 108 15.97 -18.45 -9.27
CA ILE A 108 17.26 -18.29 -9.97
C ILE A 108 18.19 -19.44 -9.57
N SER A 109 18.34 -20.45 -10.44
CA SER A 109 19.21 -21.61 -10.20
C SER A 109 20.69 -21.33 -10.52
N VAL A 110 21.20 -20.15 -10.17
CA VAL A 110 22.51 -19.64 -10.59
C VAL A 110 23.30 -19.21 -9.37
N ASN A 111 24.60 -19.53 -9.31
CA ASN A 111 25.42 -19.08 -8.18
C ASN A 111 25.83 -17.59 -8.33
N GLU A 112 26.21 -16.94 -7.23
CA GLU A 112 26.55 -15.50 -7.23
C GLU A 112 27.63 -15.14 -8.28
N ASN A 113 28.63 -16.01 -8.47
CA ASN A 113 29.70 -15.79 -9.45
C ASN A 113 29.21 -15.82 -10.90
N GLN A 114 28.31 -16.75 -11.21
CA GLN A 114 27.66 -16.84 -12.53
C GLN A 114 26.74 -15.64 -12.76
N LEU A 115 25.97 -15.22 -11.74
CA LEU A 115 25.13 -14.03 -11.83
C LEU A 115 25.97 -12.78 -12.09
N GLN A 116 27.08 -12.59 -11.37
CA GLN A 116 28.00 -11.48 -11.59
C GLN A 116 28.58 -11.48 -13.02
N ALA A 117 28.95 -12.65 -13.55
CA ALA A 117 29.45 -12.80 -14.90
C ALA A 117 28.39 -12.45 -15.96
N GLU A 118 27.15 -12.93 -15.78
CA GLU A 118 26.02 -12.61 -16.67
C GLU A 118 25.68 -11.11 -16.66
N ILE A 119 25.64 -10.49 -15.48
CA ILE A 119 25.43 -9.02 -15.35
C ILE A 119 26.53 -8.26 -16.11
N PHE A 120 27.78 -8.70 -16.04
CA PHE A 120 28.88 -8.07 -16.76
C PHE A 120 28.77 -8.24 -18.29
N LEU A 121 28.38 -9.42 -18.76
CA LEU A 121 28.13 -9.66 -20.19
C LEU A 121 26.95 -8.80 -20.69
N TRP A 122 25.89 -8.71 -19.88
CA TRP A 122 24.71 -7.90 -20.19
C TRP A 122 25.01 -6.41 -20.22
N ASP A 123 25.83 -5.88 -19.29
CA ASP A 123 26.32 -4.49 -19.31
C ASP A 123 27.05 -4.16 -20.63
N ARG A 124 27.94 -5.05 -21.05
CA ARG A 124 28.68 -4.90 -22.30
C ARG A 124 27.78 -4.97 -23.52
N HIS A 125 26.76 -5.82 -23.50
CA HIS A 125 25.78 -5.94 -24.57
C HIS A 125 24.92 -4.68 -24.67
N CYS A 126 24.37 -4.21 -23.56
CA CYS A 126 23.52 -3.02 -23.52
C CYS A 126 24.30 -1.74 -23.84
N SER A 127 25.57 -1.63 -23.43
CA SER A 127 26.44 -0.48 -23.76
C SER A 127 26.84 -0.37 -25.24
N ARG A 128 26.47 -1.35 -26.09
CA ARG A 128 26.80 -1.37 -27.53
C ARG A 128 25.65 -0.84 -28.42
N HIS A 129 24.46 -0.65 -27.85
CA HIS A 129 23.33 0.00 -28.49
C HIS A 129 23.17 1.43 -27.95
#